data_AF-A0A383VGA4-F1
#
_entry.id   AF-A0A383VGA4-F1
#
_cell.length_a   1.000
_cell.length_b   1.000
_cell.length_c   1.000
_cell.angle_alpha   90.00
_cell.angle_beta   90.00
_cell.angle_gamma   90.00
#
_symmetry.space_group_name_H-M   'P 1'
#
loop_
_entity.id
_entity.type
_entity.pdbx_description
1 polymer ?
#
loop_
_entity_poly.entity_id
_entity_poly.type
_entity_poly.pdbx_seq_one_letter_code
_entity_poly.pdbx_strand_id
1 'polypeptide(L)'
;MQYYNQALTSSVSHRSRCSSVALHRSARGWHCCPIPWNACIHQQQLQPRTSARAADNTSSELLPAAAQEPASYDAQAGTSSSAAIVAAAATELAAQQAAEDFPPSSSTSSRDGSVVSRPSAAEQQAADAAADAAADAHAAAAQRVSGCICCRSSGRVPCKECEGRGFLKRGGYMKKNPLNMSRIQGSKWTAMQETLGWRHFRVTQQRKLDKHTAFLLLQASCDTSAQLWVNAQTLRDRGVWAAGWLPMSEIQGLGLEVQGRGLKCQACSGLGFKPCQSCDGTGKPQLIVL
;
A
#
# COMPACT_ATOMS: atom_id res chain seq x y z
N MET A 1 11.19 -22.52 -3.10
CA MET A 1 11.52 -21.94 -1.77
C MET A 1 10.73 -22.68 -0.70
N GLN A 2 11.32 -23.73 -0.13
CA GLN A 2 10.69 -24.61 0.85
C GLN A 2 10.67 -23.93 2.23
N TYR A 3 9.48 -23.77 2.81
CA TYR A 3 9.33 -23.34 4.20
C TYR A 3 9.61 -24.51 5.14
N TYR A 4 10.63 -24.34 5.98
CA TYR A 4 10.99 -25.28 7.04
C TYR A 4 10.01 -25.14 8.21
N ASN A 5 9.16 -26.14 8.43
CA ASN A 5 8.40 -26.34 9.66
C ASN A 5 9.11 -27.44 10.47
N GLN A 6 9.96 -27.05 11.42
CA GLN A 6 10.43 -27.96 12.47
C GLN A 6 9.62 -27.71 13.74
N ALA A 7 8.76 -28.68 14.06
CA ALA A 7 8.13 -28.81 15.36
C ALA A 7 9.15 -29.34 16.36
N LEU A 8 9.46 -28.55 17.39
CA LEU A 8 10.17 -29.02 18.58
C LEU A 8 9.22 -28.93 19.77
N THR A 9 8.77 -30.10 20.21
CA THR A 9 8.14 -30.31 21.51
C THR A 9 9.23 -30.25 22.59
N SER A 10 9.12 -29.31 23.52
CA SER A 10 9.95 -29.31 24.72
C SER A 10 9.12 -28.85 25.91
N SER A 11 8.87 -29.79 26.81
CA SER A 11 8.32 -29.59 28.15
C SER A 11 9.30 -28.79 29.00
N VAL A 12 8.88 -27.64 29.54
CA VAL A 12 9.60 -26.98 30.64
C VAL A 12 8.62 -26.47 31.68
N SER A 13 8.98 -26.76 32.93
CA SER A 13 8.26 -26.67 34.18
C SER A 13 8.06 -25.23 34.69
N HIS A 14 6.99 -25.08 35.47
CA HIS A 14 6.57 -23.90 36.25
C HIS A 14 7.69 -23.26 37.09
N ARG A 15 7.71 -21.92 37.15
CA ARG A 15 7.88 -21.16 38.41
C ARG A 15 7.34 -19.74 38.26
N SER A 16 6.24 -19.49 38.96
CA SER A 16 5.57 -18.20 39.12
C SER A 16 6.32 -17.28 40.07
N ARG A 17 6.39 -15.98 39.75
CA ARG A 17 6.29 -14.88 40.74
C ARG A 17 5.58 -13.69 40.09
N CYS A 18 4.34 -13.46 40.52
CA CYS A 18 3.58 -12.23 40.30
C CYS A 18 3.78 -11.32 41.52
N SER A 19 4.12 -10.06 41.30
CA SER A 19 3.88 -8.98 42.26
C SER A 19 3.38 -7.76 41.50
N SER A 20 2.06 -7.58 41.47
CA SER A 20 1.40 -6.32 41.11
C SER A 20 0.02 -6.32 41.75
N VAL A 21 -0.12 -5.54 42.83
CA VAL A 21 -1.37 -5.33 43.55
C VAL A 21 -2.17 -4.26 42.81
N ALA A 22 -3.40 -4.56 42.41
CA ALA A 22 -4.32 -3.59 41.82
C ALA A 22 -5.25 -3.04 42.91
N LEU A 23 -5.37 -1.72 42.97
CA LEU A 23 -6.26 -0.98 43.87
C LEU A 23 -7.55 -0.61 43.12
N HIS A 24 -8.72 -0.95 43.68
CA HIS A 24 -10.03 -0.59 43.13
C HIS A 24 -10.78 0.33 44.10
N ARG A 25 -11.49 1.32 43.55
CA ARG A 25 -12.20 2.36 44.30
C ARG A 25 -13.68 1.98 44.49
N SER A 26 -14.21 2.14 45.69
CA SER A 26 -15.65 2.05 46.02
C SER A 26 -16.08 3.22 46.90
N ALA A 27 -17.37 3.56 46.86
CA ALA A 27 -17.97 4.77 47.41
C ALA A 27 -18.05 4.84 48.95
N ARG A 28 -17.42 3.91 49.70
CA ARG A 28 -17.40 3.90 51.17
C ARG A 28 -16.04 3.56 51.79
N GLY A 29 -14.96 4.10 51.21
CA GLY A 29 -13.62 3.97 51.78
C GLY A 29 -12.89 2.68 51.39
N TRP A 30 -11.58 2.66 51.65
CA TRP A 30 -10.65 1.60 51.25
C TRP A 30 -10.70 0.44 52.24
N HIS A 31 -11.12 -0.74 51.78
CA HIS A 31 -10.98 -1.99 52.53
C HIS A 31 -10.10 -2.97 51.74
N CYS A 32 -9.09 -3.53 52.41
CA CYS A 32 -8.30 -4.64 51.88
C CYS A 32 -9.15 -5.91 51.93
N CYS A 33 -9.57 -6.41 50.76
CA CYS A 33 -10.27 -7.69 50.65
C CYS A 33 -9.24 -8.82 50.43
N PRO A 34 -9.12 -9.82 51.31
CA PRO A 34 -8.14 -10.89 51.16
C PRO A 34 -8.77 -12.06 50.40
N ILE A 35 -9.01 -11.90 49.09
CA ILE A 35 -9.45 -13.02 48.24
C ILE A 35 -8.67 -13.02 46.92
N PRO A 36 -8.00 -14.12 46.54
CA PRO A 36 -7.26 -14.24 45.28
C PRO A 36 -8.20 -14.33 44.07
N TRP A 37 -7.79 -13.71 42.96
CA TRP A 37 -8.55 -13.53 41.71
C TRP A 37 -9.07 -14.84 41.06
N ASN A 38 -8.49 -16.00 41.39
CA ASN A 38 -8.86 -17.28 40.78
C ASN A 38 -10.20 -17.86 41.29
N ALA A 39 -10.84 -17.26 42.31
CA ALA A 39 -12.09 -17.77 42.87
C ALA A 39 -13.37 -17.17 42.27
N CYS A 40 -13.29 -16.17 41.39
CA CYS A 40 -14.49 -15.48 40.87
C CYS A 40 -14.99 -15.97 39.49
N ILE A 41 -14.33 -16.96 38.88
CA ILE A 41 -14.70 -17.48 37.54
C ILE A 41 -15.45 -18.83 37.60
N HIS A 42 -15.54 -19.49 38.76
CA HIS A 42 -16.10 -20.85 38.86
C HIS A 42 -17.45 -20.97 39.57
N GLN A 43 -18.27 -19.91 39.56
CA GLN A 43 -19.62 -19.95 40.15
C GLN A 43 -20.68 -19.31 39.25
N GLN A 44 -20.68 -19.69 37.96
CA GLN A 44 -21.76 -19.35 37.03
C GLN A 44 -22.17 -20.50 36.09
N GLN A 45 -21.82 -21.73 36.43
CA GLN A 45 -22.34 -22.91 35.74
C GLN A 45 -22.74 -23.92 36.81
N LEU A 46 -24.04 -23.99 37.09
CA LEU A 46 -24.82 -25.12 37.59
C LEU A 46 -26.13 -24.57 38.20
N GLN A 47 -27.08 -24.23 37.32
CA GLN A 47 -28.50 -24.21 37.67
C GLN A 47 -29.21 -25.12 36.65
N PRO A 48 -29.85 -26.22 37.07
CA PRO A 48 -30.71 -27.01 36.21
C PRO A 48 -32.00 -26.25 35.93
N ARG A 49 -32.28 -25.95 34.66
CA ARG A 49 -33.59 -25.46 34.21
C ARG A 49 -34.57 -26.63 34.18
N THR A 50 -35.45 -26.70 35.17
CA THR A 50 -36.69 -27.48 35.15
C THR A 50 -37.91 -26.56 35.29
N SER A 51 -39.07 -27.09 34.92
CA SER A 51 -40.40 -26.48 34.71
C SER A 51 -40.55 -25.78 33.34
N ALA A 52 -41.19 -26.40 32.34
CA ALA A 52 -42.59 -26.84 32.24
C ALA A 52 -43.59 -25.67 32.38
N ARG A 53 -44.06 -25.18 31.23
CA ARG A 53 -45.45 -24.73 31.09
C ARG A 53 -45.90 -24.89 29.63
N ALA A 54 -46.86 -25.78 29.45
CA ALA A 54 -47.70 -25.89 28.28
C ALA A 54 -48.66 -24.69 28.20
N ALA A 55 -48.92 -24.21 26.98
CA ALA A 55 -50.26 -23.86 26.47
C ALA A 55 -50.11 -23.33 25.04
N ASP A 56 -50.65 -24.11 24.11
CA ASP A 56 -51.49 -23.72 22.97
C ASP A 56 -51.32 -22.30 22.41
N ASN A 57 -50.89 -22.21 21.14
CA ASN A 57 -51.75 -21.51 20.19
C ASN A 57 -51.54 -22.02 18.75
N THR A 58 -52.61 -22.63 18.26
CA THR A 58 -52.84 -23.10 16.91
C THR A 58 -53.40 -21.94 16.09
N SER A 59 -52.73 -21.56 14.99
CA SER A 59 -53.30 -20.90 13.80
C SER A 59 -52.16 -20.86 12.76
N SER A 60 -52.10 -21.79 11.81
CA SER A 60 -52.81 -21.73 10.53
C SER A 60 -52.59 -20.41 9.81
N GLU A 61 -51.50 -20.29 9.07
CA GLU A 61 -51.52 -19.56 7.80
C GLU A 61 -50.59 -20.25 6.80
N LEU A 62 -51.25 -20.97 5.87
CA LEU A 62 -50.70 -21.58 4.67
C LEU A 62 -50.50 -20.48 3.63
N LEU A 63 -49.27 -20.28 3.13
CA LEU A 63 -49.05 -19.71 1.79
C LEU A 63 -47.72 -20.21 1.18
N PRO A 64 -47.60 -20.23 -0.16
CA PRO A 64 -47.13 -21.41 -0.88
C PRO A 64 -45.68 -21.33 -1.36
N ALA A 65 -45.16 -22.53 -1.64
CA ALA A 65 -43.95 -22.80 -2.39
C ALA A 65 -44.01 -22.17 -3.79
N ALA A 66 -43.15 -21.17 -4.01
CA ALA A 66 -42.76 -20.76 -5.36
C ALA A 66 -41.45 -21.49 -5.70
N ALA A 67 -41.59 -22.49 -6.56
CA ALA A 67 -40.51 -23.08 -7.33
C ALA A 67 -39.86 -21.99 -8.20
N GLN A 68 -38.54 -21.82 -8.09
CA GLN A 68 -37.75 -21.20 -9.14
C GLN A 68 -36.57 -22.12 -9.47
N GLU A 69 -36.54 -22.48 -10.74
CA GLU A 69 -35.60 -23.35 -11.41
C GLU A 69 -34.16 -22.81 -11.35
N PRO A 70 -33.14 -23.67 -11.30
CA PRO A 70 -31.75 -23.24 -11.45
C PRO A 70 -31.47 -22.91 -12.91
N ALA A 71 -31.24 -21.62 -13.19
CA ALA A 71 -30.67 -21.19 -14.47
C ALA A 71 -29.29 -21.84 -14.66
N SER A 72 -29.18 -22.57 -15.77
CA SER A 72 -27.95 -23.11 -16.34
C SER A 72 -26.90 -22.02 -16.52
N TYR A 73 -25.79 -22.11 -15.79
CA TYR A 73 -24.61 -21.31 -16.07
C TYR A 73 -23.79 -22.01 -17.15
N ASP A 74 -23.86 -21.47 -18.37
CA ASP A 74 -23.00 -21.89 -19.48
C ASP A 74 -21.53 -21.67 -19.14
N ALA A 75 -20.77 -22.76 -19.22
CA ALA A 75 -19.33 -22.77 -19.14
C ALA A 75 -18.74 -22.17 -20.43
N GLN A 76 -18.38 -20.90 -20.40
CA GLN A 76 -17.49 -20.32 -21.41
C GLN A 76 -16.03 -20.54 -20.99
N ALA A 77 -15.39 -21.44 -21.73
CA ALA A 77 -13.96 -21.64 -21.75
C ALA A 77 -13.26 -20.35 -22.23
N GLY A 78 -12.63 -19.65 -21.30
CA GLY A 78 -11.68 -18.56 -21.57
C GLY A 78 -10.27 -19.11 -21.64
N THR A 79 -9.81 -19.39 -22.86
CA THR A 79 -8.43 -19.73 -23.18
C THR A 79 -7.48 -18.57 -22.86
N SER A 80 -6.50 -18.86 -22.00
CA SER A 80 -5.11 -18.42 -22.05
C SER A 80 -4.79 -17.12 -22.80
N SER A 81 -4.59 -16.03 -22.05
CA SER A 81 -3.82 -14.86 -22.51
C SER A 81 -2.81 -14.44 -21.44
N SER A 82 -1.82 -15.30 -21.20
CA SER A 82 -0.66 -15.02 -20.34
C SER A 82 0.68 -15.27 -21.06
N ALA A 83 0.67 -15.59 -22.35
CA ALA A 83 1.89 -15.82 -23.14
C ALA A 83 2.42 -14.56 -23.89
N ALA A 84 1.67 -13.46 -23.94
CA ALA A 84 2.02 -12.30 -24.78
C ALA A 84 2.87 -11.21 -24.09
N ILE A 85 3.13 -11.29 -22.77
CA ILE A 85 3.84 -10.22 -22.03
C ILE A 85 5.34 -10.54 -21.84
N VAL A 86 5.79 -11.76 -22.10
CA VAL A 86 7.23 -12.13 -21.93
C VAL A 86 8.05 -11.91 -23.21
N ALA A 87 7.42 -11.70 -24.36
CA ALA A 87 8.13 -11.51 -25.64
C ALA A 87 8.60 -10.06 -25.92
N ALA A 88 8.08 -9.05 -25.21
CA ALA A 88 8.43 -7.65 -25.46
C ALA A 88 9.62 -7.12 -24.63
N ALA A 89 10.03 -7.82 -23.58
CA ALA A 89 11.13 -7.39 -22.70
C ALA A 89 12.52 -7.88 -23.15
N ALA A 90 12.60 -8.76 -24.16
CA ALA A 90 13.86 -9.35 -24.61
C ALA A 90 14.57 -8.54 -25.71
N THR A 91 13.91 -7.55 -26.33
CA THR A 91 14.47 -6.79 -27.46
C THR A 91 15.22 -5.52 -27.03
N GLU A 92 15.01 -5.04 -25.80
CA GLU A 92 15.61 -3.77 -25.35
C GLU A 92 17.00 -3.94 -24.73
N LEU A 93 17.37 -5.15 -24.27
CA LEU A 93 18.69 -5.41 -23.69
C LEU A 93 19.81 -5.64 -24.73
N ALA A 94 19.47 -5.94 -25.99
CA ALA A 94 20.45 -6.14 -27.07
C ALA A 94 20.91 -4.82 -27.72
N ALA A 95 20.20 -3.71 -27.51
CA ALA A 95 20.54 -2.42 -28.10
C ALA A 95 21.59 -1.62 -27.29
N GLN A 96 21.82 -1.97 -26.02
CA GLN A 96 22.78 -1.25 -25.16
C GLN A 96 24.20 -1.82 -25.19
N GLN A 97 24.42 -2.99 -25.78
CA GLN A 97 25.76 -3.61 -25.87
C GLN A 97 26.54 -3.27 -27.15
N ALA A 98 26.02 -2.39 -28.01
CA ALA A 98 26.70 -1.98 -29.26
C ALA A 98 27.39 -0.60 -29.18
N ALA A 99 27.55 -0.01 -27.98
CA ALA A 99 28.08 1.35 -27.82
C ALA A 99 29.55 1.43 -27.33
N GLU A 100 30.22 0.31 -27.09
CA GLU A 100 31.59 0.27 -26.50
C GLU A 100 32.61 -0.36 -27.47
N ASP A 101 32.61 0.04 -28.74
CA ASP A 101 33.70 -0.32 -29.67
C ASP A 101 33.94 0.83 -30.68
N PHE A 102 34.52 1.92 -30.17
CA PHE A 102 35.05 3.02 -31.00
C PHE A 102 36.57 2.83 -31.17
N PRO A 103 37.08 2.56 -32.39
CA PRO A 103 38.50 2.53 -32.65
C PRO A 103 39.08 3.96 -32.68
N PRO A 104 40.38 4.14 -32.38
CA PRO A 104 41.06 5.42 -32.50
C PRO A 104 41.18 5.81 -33.99
N SER A 105 40.44 6.84 -34.40
CA SER A 105 40.55 7.43 -35.74
C SER A 105 41.89 8.12 -35.91
N SER A 106 42.71 7.57 -36.80
CA SER A 106 43.92 8.16 -37.33
C SER A 106 43.61 9.41 -38.17
N SER A 107 44.28 10.49 -37.81
CA SER A 107 44.31 11.77 -38.52
C SER A 107 45.02 11.62 -39.87
N THR A 108 44.28 11.68 -40.97
CA THR A 108 44.83 11.93 -42.32
C THR A 108 44.55 13.38 -42.71
N SER A 109 45.61 14.18 -42.66
CA SER A 109 45.66 15.54 -43.18
C SER A 109 45.75 15.51 -44.70
N SER A 110 44.63 15.63 -45.39
CA SER A 110 44.59 15.96 -46.81
C SER A 110 44.17 17.42 -46.97
N ARG A 111 45.16 18.28 -47.16
CA ARG A 111 45.00 19.66 -47.63
C ARG A 111 44.69 19.61 -49.12
N ASP A 112 43.41 19.50 -49.47
CA ASP A 112 42.97 19.80 -50.83
C ASP A 112 42.64 21.29 -50.92
N GLY A 113 43.41 21.99 -51.76
CA GLY A 113 43.22 23.40 -52.07
C GLY A 113 41.98 23.60 -52.93
N SER A 114 40.81 23.61 -52.29
CA SER A 114 39.56 23.93 -52.96
C SER A 114 39.46 25.44 -53.16
N VAL A 115 39.48 25.85 -54.42
CA VAL A 115 39.27 27.23 -54.86
C VAL A 115 37.86 27.65 -54.43
N VAL A 116 37.79 28.48 -53.40
CA VAL A 116 36.53 29.03 -52.88
C VAL A 116 36.03 30.06 -53.87
N SER A 117 35.15 29.64 -54.78
CA SER A 117 34.39 30.55 -55.63
C SER A 117 33.62 31.52 -54.75
N ARG A 118 33.89 32.83 -54.89
CA ARG A 118 33.15 33.88 -54.17
C ARG A 118 31.68 33.80 -54.58
N PRO A 119 30.74 33.66 -53.63
CA PRO A 119 29.32 33.70 -53.94
C PRO A 119 28.98 35.03 -54.59
N SER A 120 28.04 34.99 -55.53
CA SER A 120 27.56 36.20 -56.19
C SER A 120 26.84 37.11 -55.19
N ALA A 121 26.79 38.42 -55.47
CA ALA A 121 26.09 39.37 -54.59
C ALA A 121 24.61 39.00 -54.34
N ALA A 122 23.98 38.30 -55.30
CA ALA A 122 22.62 37.80 -55.16
C ALA A 122 22.52 36.59 -54.19
N GLU A 123 23.52 35.71 -54.19
CA GLU A 123 23.63 34.61 -53.21
C GLU A 123 23.89 35.14 -51.80
N GLN A 124 24.72 36.18 -51.67
CA GLN A 124 24.99 36.80 -50.38
C GLN A 124 23.72 37.46 -49.81
N GLN A 125 22.95 38.19 -50.63
CA GLN A 125 21.68 38.79 -50.21
C GLN A 125 20.61 37.75 -49.83
N ALA A 126 20.57 36.60 -50.52
CA ALA A 126 19.67 35.50 -50.15
C ALA A 126 20.08 34.83 -48.83
N ALA A 127 21.38 34.72 -48.55
CA ALA A 127 21.90 34.19 -47.29
C ALA A 127 21.62 35.13 -46.11
N ASP A 128 21.81 36.44 -46.29
CA ASP A 128 21.55 37.44 -45.25
C ASP A 128 20.04 37.52 -44.92
N ALA A 129 19.16 37.48 -45.93
CA ALA A 129 17.72 37.43 -45.71
C ALA A 129 17.25 36.13 -45.01
N ALA A 130 17.91 35.00 -45.29
CA ALA A 130 17.64 33.74 -44.59
C ALA A 130 18.13 33.77 -43.13
N ALA A 131 19.22 34.48 -42.84
CA ALA A 131 19.73 34.67 -41.48
C ALA A 131 18.79 35.55 -40.63
N ASP A 132 18.26 36.64 -41.19
CA ASP A 132 17.29 37.50 -40.50
C ASP A 132 15.96 36.79 -40.23
N ALA A 133 15.46 36.01 -41.21
CA ALA A 133 14.26 35.18 -41.01
C ALA A 133 14.48 34.09 -39.95
N ALA A 134 15.68 33.52 -39.84
CA ALA A 134 16.04 32.58 -38.80
C ALA A 134 16.15 33.25 -37.41
N ALA A 135 16.65 34.49 -37.34
CA ALA A 135 16.72 35.26 -36.10
C ALA A 135 15.31 35.60 -35.56
N ASP A 136 14.39 36.00 -36.42
CA ASP A 136 12.99 36.25 -36.05
C ASP A 136 12.25 34.97 -35.66
N ALA A 137 12.52 33.85 -36.34
CA ALA A 137 12.00 32.54 -35.93
C ALA A 137 12.55 32.09 -34.57
N HIS A 138 13.81 32.37 -34.26
CA HIS A 138 14.41 32.12 -32.94
C HIS A 138 13.87 33.04 -31.85
N ALA A 139 13.62 34.33 -32.15
CA ALA A 139 12.99 35.27 -31.23
C ALA A 139 11.52 34.90 -30.93
N ALA A 140 10.76 34.50 -31.96
CA ALA A 140 9.40 33.98 -31.81
C ALA A 140 9.36 32.62 -31.08
N ALA A 141 10.37 31.75 -31.29
CA ALA A 141 10.51 30.50 -30.55
C ALA A 141 10.94 30.73 -29.09
N ALA A 142 11.75 31.75 -28.81
CA ALA A 142 12.19 32.14 -27.47
C ALA A 142 11.06 32.82 -26.66
N GLN A 143 10.11 33.47 -27.33
CA GLN A 143 8.88 34.01 -26.71
C GLN A 143 7.78 32.96 -26.47
N ARG A 144 8.07 31.66 -26.66
CA ARG A 144 7.24 30.61 -26.04
C ARG A 144 7.36 30.75 -24.53
N VAL A 145 6.43 31.54 -23.98
CA VAL A 145 6.21 31.79 -22.56
C VAL A 145 6.46 30.49 -21.83
N SER A 146 7.61 30.43 -21.17
CA SER A 146 8.03 29.29 -20.38
C SER A 146 7.05 29.22 -19.22
N GLY A 147 5.98 28.45 -19.40
CA GLY A 147 5.01 28.24 -18.35
C GLY A 147 5.69 27.63 -17.13
N CYS A 148 5.00 27.66 -16.00
CA CYS A 148 5.58 27.27 -14.72
C CYS A 148 6.26 25.89 -14.82
N ILE A 149 7.56 25.83 -14.54
CA ILE A 149 8.40 24.63 -14.67
C ILE A 149 7.84 23.46 -13.84
N CYS A 150 7.27 23.75 -12.66
CA CYS A 150 6.75 22.74 -11.75
C CYS A 150 5.50 22.02 -12.28
N CYS A 151 4.60 22.74 -12.96
CA CYS A 151 3.34 22.19 -13.43
C CYS A 151 3.23 22.10 -14.96
N ARG A 152 4.28 22.47 -15.70
CA ARG A 152 4.31 22.55 -17.17
C ARG A 152 3.08 23.28 -17.72
N SER A 153 2.82 24.49 -17.18
CA SER A 153 1.68 25.34 -17.56
C SER A 153 0.28 24.87 -17.15
N SER A 154 0.11 23.69 -16.55
CA SER A 154 -1.24 23.18 -16.19
C SER A 154 -1.88 23.88 -14.98
N GLY A 155 -1.09 24.63 -14.20
CA GLY A 155 -1.52 25.21 -12.92
C GLY A 155 -1.73 24.18 -11.81
N ARG A 156 -1.65 22.87 -12.08
CA ARG A 156 -1.96 21.82 -11.11
C ARG A 156 -0.80 20.85 -11.02
N VAL A 157 -0.50 20.38 -9.80
CA VAL A 157 0.49 19.34 -9.56
C VAL A 157 -0.20 18.12 -8.97
N PRO A 158 0.21 16.89 -9.34
CA PRO A 158 -0.34 15.69 -8.75
C PRO A 158 -0.11 15.70 -7.23
N CYS A 159 -1.14 15.33 -6.48
CA CYS A 159 -1.06 15.29 -5.04
C CYS A 159 -0.09 14.20 -4.60
N LYS A 160 0.95 14.58 -3.84
CA LYS A 160 2.00 13.66 -3.36
C LYS A 160 1.50 12.57 -2.42
N GLU A 161 0.40 12.81 -1.71
CA GLU A 161 -0.16 11.85 -0.74
C GLU A 161 -0.90 10.69 -1.42
N CYS A 162 -1.71 10.99 -2.43
CA CYS A 162 -2.47 9.97 -3.17
C CYS A 162 -1.85 9.60 -4.53
N GLU A 163 -0.71 10.20 -4.87
CA GLU A 163 0.00 10.01 -6.14
C GLU A 163 -0.92 10.27 -7.34
N GLY A 164 -1.68 11.37 -7.32
CA GLY A 164 -2.56 11.73 -8.43
C GLY A 164 -3.96 11.10 -8.43
N ARG A 165 -4.21 10.07 -7.61
CA ARG A 165 -5.46 9.28 -7.72
C ARG A 165 -6.69 9.87 -7.01
N GLY A 166 -6.52 10.85 -6.14
CA GLY A 166 -7.59 11.41 -5.30
C GLY A 166 -7.92 10.60 -4.05
N PHE A 167 -7.56 9.33 -4.03
CA PHE A 167 -7.81 8.42 -2.91
C PHE A 167 -6.51 7.85 -2.37
N LEU A 168 -6.42 7.72 -1.04
CA LEU A 168 -5.23 7.18 -0.41
C LEU A 168 -5.10 5.68 -0.67
N LYS A 169 -3.86 5.19 -0.66
CA LYS A 169 -3.58 3.75 -0.68
C LYS A 169 -4.25 3.07 0.51
N ARG A 170 -4.47 1.75 0.37
CA ARG A 170 -4.89 0.86 1.45
C ARG A 170 -4.07 1.18 2.71
N GLY A 171 -4.76 1.50 3.81
CA GLY A 171 -4.12 1.93 5.07
C GLY A 171 -4.11 3.44 5.35
N GLY A 172 -4.68 4.29 4.49
CA GLY A 172 -4.82 5.72 4.78
C GLY A 172 -3.51 6.52 4.64
N TYR A 173 -3.32 7.54 5.50
CA TYR A 173 -2.20 8.49 5.40
C TYR A 173 -0.83 7.89 5.70
N MET A 174 -0.80 6.93 6.62
CA MET A 174 0.45 6.31 7.00
C MET A 174 0.73 5.17 6.04
N LYS A 175 1.76 5.34 5.19
CA LYS A 175 2.21 4.32 4.24
C LYS A 175 2.67 3.03 4.91
N LYS A 176 3.07 3.09 6.18
CA LYS A 176 3.60 1.97 6.96
C LYS A 176 2.94 1.87 8.32
N ASN A 177 2.89 0.68 8.91
CA ASN A 177 2.47 0.53 10.29
C ASN A 177 3.56 1.06 11.23
N PRO A 178 3.22 1.91 12.21
CA PRO A 178 4.16 2.26 13.27
C PRO A 178 4.44 1.01 14.10
N LEU A 179 5.73 0.67 14.24
CA LEU A 179 6.18 -0.53 14.94
C LEU A 179 7.12 -0.11 16.07
N ASN A 180 6.64 -0.20 17.31
CA ASN A 180 7.45 0.07 18.50
C ASN A 180 7.87 -1.25 19.15
N MET A 181 9.15 -1.61 19.02
CA MET A 181 9.68 -2.89 19.49
C MET A 181 9.58 -3.08 21.02
N SER A 182 9.49 -2.02 21.82
CA SER A 182 9.34 -2.16 23.29
C SER A 182 7.92 -2.52 23.72
N ARG A 183 6.91 -2.22 22.88
CA ARG A 183 5.48 -2.47 23.14
C ARG A 183 4.87 -3.46 22.15
N ILE A 184 5.71 -4.26 21.47
CA ILE A 184 5.25 -5.17 20.42
C ILE A 184 4.64 -6.45 20.98
N GLN A 185 5.11 -6.96 22.13
CA GLN A 185 4.49 -8.12 22.76
C GLN A 185 3.07 -7.76 23.25
N GLY A 186 2.11 -8.64 22.97
CA GLY A 186 0.69 -8.41 23.22
C GLY A 186 0.00 -7.51 22.20
N SER A 187 0.72 -6.91 21.26
CA SER A 187 0.10 -6.11 20.20
C SER A 187 -0.76 -6.97 19.28
N LYS A 188 -1.84 -6.37 18.79
CA LYS A 188 -2.86 -6.99 17.96
C LYS A 188 -2.60 -6.68 16.49
N TRP A 189 -2.78 -7.66 15.61
CA TRP A 189 -2.55 -7.55 14.19
C TRP A 189 -3.61 -8.28 13.40
N THR A 190 -3.92 -7.77 12.21
CA THR A 190 -4.84 -8.40 11.27
C THR A 190 -4.13 -8.67 9.95
N ALA A 191 -4.13 -9.93 9.51
CA ALA A 191 -3.60 -10.33 8.21
C ALA A 191 -4.59 -9.96 7.09
N MET A 192 -4.09 -9.27 6.07
CA MET A 192 -4.87 -8.87 4.89
C MET A 192 -5.24 -10.06 4.02
N GLN A 193 -4.39 -11.08 3.99
CA GLN A 193 -4.66 -12.38 3.41
C GLN A 193 -4.83 -13.41 4.53
N GLU A 194 -5.78 -14.32 4.35
CA GLU A 194 -5.97 -15.41 5.29
C GLU A 194 -4.70 -16.24 5.40
N THR A 195 -4.24 -16.44 6.64
CA THR A 195 -2.99 -17.11 6.94
C THR A 195 -3.29 -18.23 7.93
N LEU A 196 -3.02 -19.48 7.54
CA LEU A 196 -3.38 -20.67 8.34
C LEU A 196 -4.88 -20.75 8.69
N GLY A 197 -5.78 -20.23 7.86
CA GLY A 197 -7.22 -20.19 8.16
C GLY A 197 -7.65 -19.01 9.04
N TRP A 198 -6.71 -18.16 9.46
CA TRP A 198 -6.97 -17.08 10.44
C TRP A 198 -6.52 -15.71 9.92
N ARG A 199 -7.11 -14.66 10.51
CA ARG A 199 -6.78 -13.26 10.19
C ARG A 199 -6.37 -12.44 11.40
N HIS A 200 -6.91 -12.71 12.59
CA HIS A 200 -6.58 -11.94 13.80
C HIS A 200 -5.50 -12.63 14.61
N PHE A 201 -4.35 -11.98 14.76
CA PHE A 201 -3.20 -12.49 15.48
C PHE A 201 -2.80 -11.54 16.61
N ARG A 202 -2.22 -12.09 17.67
CA ARG A 202 -1.52 -11.35 18.72
C ARG A 202 -0.06 -11.77 18.77
N VAL A 203 0.84 -10.84 19.04
CA VAL A 203 2.25 -11.16 19.24
C VAL A 203 2.43 -11.75 20.64
N THR A 204 2.93 -12.98 20.73
CA THR A 204 3.16 -13.66 22.03
C THR A 204 4.63 -13.64 22.43
N GLN A 205 5.53 -13.81 21.46
CA GLN A 205 6.97 -13.81 21.70
C GLN A 205 7.70 -12.96 20.68
N GLN A 206 8.87 -12.50 21.07
CA GLN A 206 9.81 -11.79 20.21
C GLN A 206 11.18 -12.43 20.35
N ARG A 207 11.83 -12.70 19.23
CA ARG A 207 13.23 -13.11 19.16
C ARG A 207 14.00 -12.06 18.37
N LYS A 208 15.02 -11.47 18.99
CA LYS A 208 15.96 -10.58 18.32
C LYS A 208 17.11 -11.44 17.80
N LEU A 209 17.40 -11.36 16.51
CA LEU A 209 18.56 -12.00 15.92
C LEU A 209 19.72 -11.00 15.90
N ASP A 210 19.46 -9.81 15.33
CA ASP A 210 20.42 -8.72 15.20
C ASP A 210 19.81 -7.39 15.66
N LYS A 211 20.57 -6.29 15.55
CA LYS A 211 20.07 -4.92 15.82
C LYS A 211 18.89 -4.52 14.93
N HIS A 212 18.84 -5.01 13.69
CA HIS A 212 17.83 -4.61 12.69
C HIS A 212 16.81 -5.71 12.37
N THR A 213 17.09 -6.95 12.77
CA THR A 213 16.32 -8.13 12.42
C THR A 213 15.72 -8.76 13.68
N ALA A 214 14.39 -8.72 13.77
CA ALA A 214 13.64 -9.37 14.82
C ALA A 214 12.52 -10.21 14.22
N PHE A 215 12.28 -11.37 14.82
CA PHE A 215 11.17 -12.25 14.50
C PHE A 215 10.15 -12.20 15.63
N LEU A 216 8.87 -12.26 15.26
CA LEU A 216 7.74 -12.16 16.16
C LEU A 216 6.90 -13.43 15.99
N LEU A 217 6.59 -14.09 17.10
CA LEU A 217 5.65 -15.20 17.11
C LEU A 217 4.25 -14.62 17.20
N LEU A 218 3.48 -14.81 16.15
CA LEU A 218 2.09 -14.43 16.08
C LEU A 218 1.24 -15.67 16.37
N GLN A 219 0.28 -15.53 17.29
CA GLN A 219 -0.69 -16.56 17.64
C GLN A 219 -2.08 -16.08 17.22
N ALA A 220 -2.86 -16.94 16.57
CA ALA A 220 -4.23 -16.59 16.21
C ALA A 220 -5.07 -16.34 17.49
N SER A 221 -5.96 -15.36 17.43
CA SER A 221 -6.77 -14.97 18.59
C SER A 221 -7.85 -16.01 18.92
N CYS A 222 -8.36 -16.70 17.89
CA CYS A 222 -9.42 -17.71 18.01
C CYS A 222 -8.88 -19.14 18.22
N ASP A 223 -7.61 -19.38 17.90
CA ASP A 223 -6.99 -20.71 18.02
C ASP A 223 -5.53 -20.58 18.46
N THR A 224 -5.23 -21.11 19.65
CA THR A 224 -3.88 -21.04 20.22
C THR A 224 -2.88 -21.97 19.56
N SER A 225 -3.35 -22.98 18.81
CA SER A 225 -2.50 -23.93 18.09
C SER A 225 -1.92 -23.32 16.80
N ALA A 226 -2.66 -22.41 16.17
CA ALA A 226 -2.20 -21.68 15.00
C ALA A 226 -1.20 -20.58 15.39
N GLN A 227 0.08 -20.87 15.18
CA GLN A 227 1.19 -19.97 15.47
C GLN A 227 2.13 -19.87 14.27
N LEU A 228 2.69 -18.68 14.04
CA LEU A 228 3.63 -18.46 12.95
C LEU A 228 4.67 -17.39 13.32
N TRP A 229 5.91 -17.61 12.88
CA TRP A 229 6.98 -16.64 13.04
C TRP A 229 7.02 -15.68 11.85
N VAL A 230 7.02 -14.38 12.12
CA VAL A 230 7.06 -13.31 11.12
C VAL A 230 8.26 -12.40 11.35
N ASN A 231 8.94 -11.99 10.27
CA ASN A 231 9.92 -10.91 10.36
C ASN A 231 9.21 -9.59 10.69
N ALA A 232 9.64 -8.90 11.74
CA ALA A 232 9.07 -7.64 12.21
C ALA A 232 8.98 -6.55 11.13
N GLN A 233 9.86 -6.58 10.12
CA GLN A 233 9.81 -5.64 8.99
C GLN A 233 8.56 -5.83 8.12
N THR A 234 8.06 -7.07 7.97
CA THR A 234 6.85 -7.34 7.17
C THR A 234 5.59 -6.80 7.84
N LEU A 235 5.55 -6.72 9.19
CA LEU A 235 4.44 -6.08 9.90
C LEU A 235 4.35 -4.57 9.60
N ARG A 236 5.42 -3.94 9.10
CA ARG A 236 5.36 -2.53 8.67
C ARG A 236 4.58 -2.36 7.38
N ASP A 237 4.45 -3.40 6.56
CA ASP A 237 3.73 -3.34 5.30
C ASP A 237 2.22 -3.48 5.51
N ARG A 238 1.49 -2.40 5.17
CA ARG A 238 0.02 -2.34 5.25
C ARG A 238 -0.70 -3.18 4.20
N GLY A 239 0.00 -3.58 3.15
CA GLY A 239 -0.53 -4.50 2.14
C GLY A 239 -0.73 -5.91 2.70
N VAL A 240 0.09 -6.31 3.67
CA VAL A 240 0.09 -7.66 4.25
C VAL A 240 -0.54 -7.68 5.66
N TRP A 241 -0.26 -6.67 6.48
CA TRP A 241 -0.69 -6.61 7.88
C TRP A 241 -1.32 -5.25 8.23
N ALA A 242 -2.41 -5.24 9.00
CA ALA A 242 -2.87 -4.04 9.71
C ALA A 242 -2.59 -4.17 11.20
N ALA A 243 -2.20 -3.06 11.83
CA ALA A 243 -2.17 -2.95 13.27
C ALA A 243 -3.59 -2.90 13.84
N GLY A 244 -3.83 -3.58 14.96
CA GLY A 244 -5.14 -3.68 15.61
C GLY A 244 -6.00 -4.80 15.05
N TRP A 245 -7.27 -4.81 15.49
CA TRP A 245 -8.30 -5.71 14.97
C TRP A 245 -9.11 -4.96 13.92
N LEU A 246 -9.08 -5.47 12.69
CA LEU A 246 -9.87 -4.94 11.59
C LEU A 246 -11.13 -5.81 11.41
N PRO A 247 -12.32 -5.21 11.31
CA PRO A 247 -13.54 -5.95 11.01
C PRO A 247 -13.54 -6.46 9.56
N MET A 248 -14.25 -7.56 9.29
CA MET A 248 -14.27 -8.18 7.97
C MET A 248 -14.85 -7.25 6.89
N SER A 249 -15.83 -6.41 7.24
CA SER A 249 -16.40 -5.41 6.33
C SER A 249 -15.36 -4.42 5.83
N GLU A 250 -14.42 -4.02 6.68
CA GLU A 250 -13.31 -3.16 6.29
C GLU A 250 -12.30 -3.93 5.45
N ILE A 251 -11.93 -5.16 5.82
CA ILE A 251 -11.03 -6.01 5.00
C ILE A 251 -11.60 -6.25 3.59
N GLN A 252 -12.90 -6.55 3.49
CA GLN A 252 -13.58 -6.79 2.21
C GLN A 252 -13.77 -5.49 1.42
N GLY A 253 -14.14 -4.39 2.09
CA GLY A 253 -14.19 -3.07 1.49
C GLY A 253 -12.83 -2.60 0.95
N LEU A 254 -11.74 -3.12 1.50
CA LEU A 254 -10.40 -2.92 0.98
C LEU A 254 -10.07 -3.83 -0.22
N GLY A 255 -10.65 -5.04 -0.31
CA GLY A 255 -10.39 -6.06 -1.34
C GLY A 255 -11.26 -5.91 -2.58
N LEU A 256 -12.45 -5.37 -2.41
CA LEU A 256 -13.26 -4.81 -3.48
C LEU A 256 -12.58 -3.52 -3.94
N GLU A 257 -11.59 -3.68 -4.81
CA GLU A 257 -11.02 -2.66 -5.67
C GLU A 257 -12.07 -2.15 -6.67
N VAL A 258 -13.30 -1.90 -6.18
CA VAL A 258 -14.38 -1.24 -6.88
C VAL A 258 -13.93 0.21 -7.05
N GLN A 259 -13.12 0.42 -8.09
CA GLN A 259 -12.95 1.66 -8.82
C GLN A 259 -12.77 2.88 -7.91
N GLY A 260 -11.70 2.88 -7.11
CA GLY A 260 -11.23 4.13 -6.51
C GLY A 260 -11.97 4.64 -5.27
N ARG A 261 -12.67 3.81 -4.49
CA ARG A 261 -13.25 4.26 -3.21
C ARG A 261 -12.35 4.01 -1.99
N GLY A 262 -11.06 4.29 -2.11
CA GLY A 262 -10.20 4.46 -0.92
C GLY A 262 -10.69 5.63 -0.06
N LEU A 263 -10.13 5.84 1.13
CA LEU A 263 -10.38 7.06 1.89
C LEU A 263 -10.03 8.28 1.01
N LYS A 264 -10.98 9.21 0.85
CA LYS A 264 -10.75 10.47 0.13
C LYS A 264 -9.50 11.13 0.71
N CYS A 265 -8.54 11.43 -0.15
CA CYS A 265 -7.33 12.12 0.28
C CYS A 265 -7.73 13.53 0.71
N GLN A 266 -7.78 13.81 2.02
CA GLN A 266 -8.11 15.14 2.56
C GLN A 266 -7.10 16.20 2.09
N ALA A 267 -5.88 15.80 1.69
CA ALA A 267 -4.90 16.75 1.19
C ALA A 267 -5.35 17.38 -0.14
N CYS A 268 -6.04 16.64 -1.02
CA CYS A 268 -6.56 17.16 -2.29
C CYS A 268 -8.09 17.06 -2.39
N SER A 269 -8.77 16.79 -1.27
CA SER A 269 -10.22 16.58 -1.17
C SER A 269 -10.80 15.57 -2.18
N GLY A 270 -10.03 14.56 -2.59
CA GLY A 270 -10.48 13.60 -3.60
C GLY A 270 -10.14 13.95 -5.05
N LEU A 271 -9.58 15.13 -5.33
CA LEU A 271 -9.34 15.59 -6.70
C LEU A 271 -8.12 14.94 -7.36
N GLY A 272 -7.16 14.48 -6.56
CA GLY A 272 -5.91 13.90 -7.05
C GLY A 272 -4.83 14.91 -7.41
N PHE A 273 -5.17 16.19 -7.53
CA PHE A 273 -4.22 17.28 -7.80
C PHE A 273 -4.38 18.41 -6.78
N LYS A 274 -3.33 19.21 -6.64
CA LYS A 274 -3.29 20.45 -5.86
C LYS A 274 -2.93 21.62 -6.77
N PRO A 275 -3.36 22.86 -6.46
CA PRO A 275 -2.84 24.04 -7.15
C PRO A 275 -1.33 24.08 -6.99
N CYS A 276 -0.63 24.40 -8.07
CA CYS A 276 0.82 24.54 -8.07
C CYS A 276 1.21 25.76 -7.22
N GLN A 277 2.01 25.55 -6.17
CA GLN A 277 2.42 26.61 -5.25
C GLN A 277 3.35 27.65 -5.90
N SER A 278 4.03 27.30 -7.00
CA SER A 278 4.93 28.23 -7.69
C SER A 278 4.22 29.20 -8.64
N CYS A 279 2.94 28.94 -8.98
CA CYS A 279 2.15 29.79 -9.87
C CYS A 279 0.72 30.02 -9.37
N ASP A 280 0.42 29.63 -8.13
CA ASP A 280 -0.91 29.73 -7.49
C ASP A 280 -2.07 29.22 -8.33
N GLY A 281 -1.84 28.15 -9.12
CA GLY A 281 -2.88 27.60 -9.98
C GLY A 281 -2.99 28.22 -11.37
N THR A 282 -2.27 29.31 -11.66
CA THR A 282 -2.40 30.04 -12.94
C THR A 282 -1.65 29.40 -14.11
N GLY A 283 -0.66 28.55 -13.82
CA GLY A 283 0.22 27.96 -14.83
C GLY A 283 1.29 28.92 -15.38
N LYS A 284 1.26 30.21 -15.00
CA LYS A 284 2.21 31.23 -15.45
C LYS A 284 3.33 31.41 -14.41
N PRO A 285 4.59 31.62 -14.81
CA PRO A 285 5.66 31.90 -13.85
C PRO A 285 5.36 33.21 -13.08
N GLN A 286 5.41 33.15 -11.75
CA GLN A 286 5.42 34.35 -10.90
C GLN A 286 6.82 34.98 -11.03
N LEU A 287 6.90 36.19 -11.60
CA LEU A 287 8.12 37.00 -11.55
C LEU A 287 8.27 37.49 -10.10
N ILE A 288 9.11 36.82 -9.32
CA ILE A 288 9.51 37.31 -8.01
C ILE A 288 10.49 38.47 -8.26
N VAL A 289 10.00 39.70 -8.09
CA VAL A 289 10.86 40.88 -8.08
C VAL A 289 11.52 40.92 -6.70
N LEU A 290 12.82 40.64 -6.66
CA LEU A 290 13.66 40.68 -5.45
C LEU A 290 14.16 42.11 -5.17
#